data_AF-A0A1E5SHE4-F1
#
_entry.id   AF-A0A1E5SHE4-F1
#
_cell.length_a   1.000
_cell.length_b   1.000
_cell.length_c   1.000
_cell.angle_alpha   90.00
_cell.angle_beta   90.00
_cell.angle_gamma   90.00
#
_symmetry.space_group_name_H-M   'P 1'
#
loop_
_entity.id
_entity.type
_entity.pdbx_description
1 polymer ?
#
loop_
_entity_poly.entity_id
_entity_poly.type
_entity_poly.pdbx_seq_one_letter_code
_entity_poly.pdbx_strand_id
1 'polypeptide(L)' 'MKNITFLLFIVLFVSCKTTYHSYIYDIESKTPIENVKIYNLNSLVVKTDRNGYFEINKIKGGEL' A
#
# COMPACT_ATOMS: atom_id res chain seq x y z
N MET A 1 15.43 38.32 -7.89
CA MET A 1 15.29 36.86 -8.12
C MET A 1 15.71 36.05 -6.87
N LYS A 2 15.24 36.42 -5.66
CA LYS A 2 15.63 35.75 -4.40
C LYS A 2 14.49 34.89 -3.82
N ASN A 3 13.29 35.01 -4.38
CA ASN A 3 12.07 34.39 -3.87
C ASN A 3 11.66 33.14 -4.67
N ILE A 4 12.21 32.95 -5.88
CA ILE A 4 11.95 31.77 -6.74
C ILE A 4 12.67 30.53 -6.19
N THR A 5 13.85 30.70 -5.58
CA THR A 5 14.63 29.59 -5.01
C THR A 5 13.90 28.88 -3.87
N PHE A 6 13.07 29.60 -3.11
CA PHE A 6 12.27 29.03 -2.02
C PHE A 6 11.09 28.19 -2.55
N LEU A 7 10.50 28.59 -3.68
CA LEU A 7 9.39 27.88 -4.32
C LEU A 7 9.84 26.50 -4.85
N LEU A 8 11.07 26.40 -5.39
CA LEU A 8 11.65 25.15 -5.90
C LEU A 8 11.83 24.09 -4.80
N PHE A 9 12.12 24.51 -3.57
CA PHE A 9 12.32 23.60 -2.44
C PHE A 9 11.02 22.94 -1.94
N ILE A 10 9.88 23.62 -2.11
CA ILE A 10 8.57 23.13 -1.65
C ILE A 10 8.07 21.95 -2.52
N VAL A 11 8.47 21.90 -3.80
CA VAL A 11 8.05 20.85 -4.75
C VAL A 11 8.74 19.51 -4.48
N LEU A 12 9.85 19.50 -3.74
CA LEU A 12 10.65 18.28 -3.50
C LEU A 12 10.04 17.33 -2.43
N PHE A 13 9.07 17.79 -1.64
CA PHE A 13 8.54 17.01 -0.51
C PHE A 13 7.22 16.27 -0.79
N VAL A 14 6.72 16.29 -2.03
CA VAL A 14 5.40 15.74 -2.36
C VAL A 14 5.48 14.39 -3.07
N SER A 15 6.30 13.45 -2.58
CA SER A 15 6.22 12.04 -3.01
C SER A 15 5.41 11.24 -1.99
N CYS A 16 4.09 11.25 -2.14
CA CYS A 16 3.18 10.52 -1.26
C CYS A 16 3.02 9.08 -1.77
N LYS A 17 3.84 8.15 -1.26
CA LYS A 17 3.60 6.71 -1.39
C LYS A 17 2.49 6.32 -0.41
N THR A 18 1.44 5.66 -0.89
CA THR A 18 0.35 5.17 -0.02
C THR A 18 0.48 3.67 0.15
N THR A 19 0.68 3.24 1.38
CA THR A 19 0.75 1.83 1.74
C THR A 19 -0.57 1.42 2.40
N TYR A 20 -1.19 0.37 1.88
CA TYR A 20 -2.36 -0.27 2.48
C TYR A 20 -1.90 -1.56 3.12
N HIS A 21 -2.20 -1.76 4.40
CA HIS A 21 -1.88 -2.99 5.08
C HIS A 21 -3.02 -3.38 6.01
N SER A 22 -3.24 -4.67 6.18
CA SER A 22 -4.26 -5.19 7.08
C SER A 22 -4.01 -6.66 7.38
N TYR A 23 -4.94 -7.27 8.10
CA TYR A 23 -4.92 -8.68 8.46
C TYR A 23 -6.23 -9.34 8.07
N ILE A 24 -6.17 -10.62 7.67
CA ILE A 24 -7.32 -11.45 7.33
C ILE A 24 -7.42 -12.59 8.33
N TYR A 25 -8.60 -12.73 8.94
CA TYR A 25 -8.89 -13.71 9.97
C TYR A 25 -10.30 -14.28 9.79
N ASP A 26 -10.46 -15.53 10.21
CA ASP A 26 -11.77 -16.14 10.43
C ASP A 26 -12.43 -15.50 11.67
N ILE A 27 -13.67 -15.02 11.53
CA ILE A 27 -14.29 -14.19 12.57
C ILE A 27 -14.78 -15.00 13.77
N GLU A 28 -15.12 -16.27 13.58
CA GLU A 28 -15.64 -17.15 14.63
C GLU A 28 -14.50 -17.65 15.51
N SER A 29 -13.47 -18.21 14.87
CA SER A 29 -12.30 -18.79 15.54
C SER A 29 -11.24 -17.77 15.93
N LYS A 30 -11.36 -16.51 15.47
CA LYS A 30 -10.33 -15.46 15.62
C LYS A 30 -8.94 -15.88 15.13
N THR A 31 -8.90 -16.80 14.16
CA THR A 31 -7.64 -17.39 13.66
C THR A 31 -7.19 -16.67 12.39
N PRO A 32 -5.91 -16.27 12.27
CA PRO A 32 -5.38 -15.69 11.04
C PRO A 32 -5.38 -16.71 9.90
N ILE A 33 -5.61 -16.22 8.67
CA ILE A 33 -5.63 -17.08 7.48
C ILE A 33 -4.42 -16.80 6.60
N GLU A 34 -3.54 -17.78 6.48
CA GLU A 34 -2.35 -17.73 5.61
C GLU A 34 -2.71 -17.96 4.13
N ASN A 35 -1.90 -17.43 3.21
CA ASN A 35 -1.96 -17.67 1.77
C ASN A 35 -3.24 -17.18 1.06
N VAL A 36 -4.02 -16.29 1.67
CA VAL A 36 -5.16 -15.63 1.01
C VAL A 36 -4.63 -14.74 -0.11
N LYS A 37 -5.07 -15.01 -1.34
CA LYS A 37 -4.66 -14.27 -2.53
C LYS A 37 -5.48 -12.98 -2.66
N ILE A 38 -4.80 -11.85 -2.75
CA ILE A 38 -5.43 -10.53 -2.93
C ILE A 38 -5.13 -10.04 -4.34
N TYR A 39 -6.19 -9.68 -5.07
CA TYR A 39 -6.12 -9.29 -6.47
C TYR A 39 -6.50 -7.82 -6.67
N ASN A 40 -5.89 -7.17 -7.66
CA ASN A 40 -6.29 -5.87 -8.18
C ASN A 40 -6.50 -6.00 -9.70
N LEU A 41 -7.70 -5.71 -10.20
CA LEU A 41 -8.07 -5.84 -11.61
C LEU A 41 -7.59 -7.17 -12.25
N ASN A 42 -7.76 -8.28 -11.53
CA ASN A 42 -7.36 -9.65 -11.91
C ASN A 42 -5.86 -9.99 -11.84
N SER A 43 -4.99 -9.04 -11.49
CA SER A 43 -3.58 -9.32 -11.20
C SER A 43 -3.41 -9.71 -9.73
N LEU A 44 -2.70 -10.80 -9.45
CA LEU A 44 -2.34 -11.18 -8.09
C LEU A 44 -1.34 -10.16 -7.55
N VAL A 45 -1.70 -9.50 -6.45
CA VAL A 45 -0.86 -8.46 -5.84
C VAL A 45 0.00 -9.04 -4.74
N VAL A 46 -0.61 -9.74 -3.79
CA VAL A 46 0.07 -10.26 -2.59
C VAL A 46 -0.72 -11.45 -2.01
N LYS A 47 -0.06 -12.23 -1.18
CA LYS A 47 -0.69 -13.25 -0.33
C LYS A 47 -0.47 -12.92 1.14
N THR A 48 -1.43 -13.27 1.99
CA THR A 48 -1.25 -13.15 3.44
C THR A 48 -0.16 -14.08 3.96
N ASP A 49 0.59 -13.62 4.96
CA ASP A 49 1.55 -14.45 5.68
C ASP A 49 0.88 -15.34 6.74
N ARG A 50 1.69 -16.07 7.53
CA ARG A 50 1.21 -16.94 8.62
C ARG A 50 0.40 -16.23 9.72
N ASN A 51 0.53 -14.92 9.83
CA ASN A 51 -0.22 -14.09 10.78
C ASN A 51 -1.47 -13.48 10.12
N GLY A 52 -1.77 -13.82 8.86
CA GLY A 52 -2.86 -13.24 8.09
C GLY A 52 -2.56 -11.84 7.57
N TYR A 53 -1.34 -11.34 7.75
CA TYR A 53 -0.95 -9.97 7.38
C TYR A 53 -0.73 -9.84 5.87
N PHE A 54 -1.11 -8.71 5.30
CA PHE A 54 -0.72 -8.31 3.95
C PHE A 54 -0.39 -6.81 3.87
N GLU A 55 0.43 -6.46 2.88
CA GLU A 55 0.79 -5.08 2.56
C GLU A 55 0.77 -4.86 1.04
N ILE A 56 0.18 -3.74 0.61
CA ILE A 56 0.11 -3.29 -0.78
C ILE A 56 0.65 -1.87 -0.84
N ASN A 57 1.74 -1.72 -1.58
CA ASN A 57 2.34 -0.43 -1.86
C ASN A 57 1.69 0.17 -3.12
N LYS A 58 0.76 1.11 -2.98
CA LYS A 58 0.16 1.82 -4.12
C LYS A 58 1.03 3.03 -4.48
N ILE A 59 1.54 3.03 -5.71
CA ILE A 59 2.12 4.24 -6.30
C ILE A 59 0.93 5.10 -6.74
N LYS A 60 0.74 6.27 -6.12
CA LYS A 60 -0.25 7.25 -6.60
C LYS A 60 0.13 7.65 -8.04
N GLY A 61 -0.74 7.36 -9.01
CA GLY A 61 -0.57 7.75 -10.41
C GLY A 61 -0.21 6.62 -11.39
N GLY A 62 -0.04 5.38 -10.93
CA GLY A 62 0.08 4.22 -11.82
C GLY A 62 -1.25 3.46 -11.89
N GLU A 63 -1.99 3.63 -12.98
CA GLU A 63 -2.89 2.57 -13.45
C GLU A 63 -1.99 1.39 -13.83
N LEU A 64 -2.24 0.23 -13.23
CA LEU A 64 -1.74 -1.07 -13.70
C LEU A 64 -2.74 -1.65 -14.67
#